data_AF-A0A6P7FC65-F1
#
_entry.id   AF-A0A6P7FC65-F1
#
_cell.length_a   1.000
_cell.length_b   1.000
_cell.length_c   1.000
_cell.angle_alpha   90.00
_cell.angle_beta   90.00
_cell.angle_gamma   90.00
#
_symmetry.space_group_name_H-M   'P 1'
#
loop_
_entity.id
_entity.type
_entity.pdbx_description
1 polymer ?
#
loop_
_entity_poly.entity_id
_entity_poly.type
_entity_poly.pdbx_seq_one_letter_code
_entity_poly.pdbx_strand_id
1 'polypeptide(L)' 'MKVRMILGVVGVILGVAQVFGDAGECRAALGMEEGRIPDHAISASSSYEAKSVGPQNARYDLQYVCK' A
#
# COMPACT_ATOMS: atom_id res chain seq x y z
N MET A 1 9.07 21.47 33.30
CA MET A 1 9.68 20.66 32.21
C MET A 1 8.74 19.55 31.72
N LYS A 2 8.08 18.79 32.61
CA LYS A 2 7.12 17.73 32.22
C LYS A 2 5.90 18.21 31.41
N VAL A 3 5.25 19.34 31.76
CA VAL A 3 4.07 19.88 31.04
C VAL A 3 4.32 20.16 29.55
N ARG A 4 5.50 20.68 29.18
CA ARG A 4 5.87 20.94 27.78
C ARG A 4 6.11 19.63 27.02
N MET A 5 6.61 18.61 27.71
CA MET A 5 6.79 17.27 27.17
C MET A 5 5.45 16.56 26.95
N ILE A 6 4.51 16.68 27.90
CA ILE A 6 3.16 16.10 27.83
C ILE A 6 2.34 16.78 26.72
N LEU A 7 2.37 18.11 26.62
CA LEU A 7 1.67 18.85 25.55
C LEU A 7 2.25 18.53 24.17
N GLY A 8 3.58 18.36 24.07
CA GLY A 8 4.25 17.91 22.85
C GLY A 8 3.86 16.50 22.44
N VAL A 9 3.82 15.54 23.39
CA VAL A 9 3.38 14.17 23.14
C VAL A 9 1.91 14.12 22.74
N VAL A 10 1.02 14.81 23.46
CA VAL A 10 -0.42 14.87 23.12
C VAL A 10 -0.65 15.49 21.74
N GLY A 11 0.11 16.53 21.36
CA GLY A 11 0.07 17.11 20.01
C GLY A 11 0.56 16.16 18.91
N VAL A 12 1.56 15.31 19.19
CA VAL A 12 2.02 14.27 18.26
C VAL A 12 1.01 13.13 18.13
N ILE A 13 0.39 12.70 19.23
CA ILE A 13 -0.59 11.59 19.27
C ILE A 13 -1.94 12.02 18.64
N LEU A 14 -2.35 13.28 18.79
CA LEU A 14 -3.53 13.84 18.11
C LEU A 14 -3.25 14.28 16.66
N GLY A 15 -1.99 14.62 16.35
CA GLY A 15 -1.54 15.05 15.02
C GLY A 15 -1.37 13.91 14.01
N VAL A 16 -1.42 12.65 14.43
CA VAL A 16 -1.48 11.48 13.54
C VAL A 16 -2.90 11.15 13.07
N ALA A 17 -3.77 12.15 12.97
CA ALA A 17 -4.95 12.04 12.11
C ALA A 17 -4.44 11.91 10.67
N GLN A 18 -4.34 10.68 10.19
CA GLN A 18 -4.18 10.40 8.77
C GLN A 18 -5.27 11.19 8.06
N VAL A 19 -4.88 12.23 7.31
CA VAL A 19 -5.80 13.01 6.50
C VAL A 19 -6.19 12.10 5.35
N PHE A 20 -7.19 11.25 5.57
CA PHE A 20 -7.91 10.55 4.52
C PHE A 20 -8.74 11.60 3.79
N GLY A 21 -8.05 12.48 3.05
CA GLY A 21 -8.71 13.31 2.06
C GLY A 21 -9.39 12.38 1.08
N ASP A 22 -10.62 12.72 0.68
CA ASP A 22 -11.34 12.03 -0.38
C ASP A 22 -10.37 11.82 -1.55
N ALA A 23 -10.01 10.56 -1.80
CA ALA A 23 -9.18 10.20 -2.92
C ALA A 23 -10.08 10.32 -4.15
N GLY A 24 -10.28 11.56 -4.60
CA GLY A 24 -11.14 11.84 -5.75
C GLY A 24 -10.78 10.94 -6.92
N GLU A 25 -11.75 10.53 -7.74
CA GLU A 25 -11.70 9.49 -8.79
C GLU A 25 -10.29 9.06 -9.27
N CYS A 26 -9.43 10.00 -9.69
CA CYS A 26 -8.07 9.74 -10.17
C CYS A 26 -7.08 9.15 -9.15
N ARG A 27 -7.37 9.26 -7.85
CA ARG A 27 -6.53 8.78 -6.74
C ARG A 27 -7.12 7.54 -6.05
N ALA A 28 -8.31 7.11 -6.46
CA ALA A 28 -8.93 5.89 -5.95
C ALA A 28 -8.16 4.65 -6.43
N ALA A 29 -8.24 3.56 -5.66
CA ALA A 29 -7.64 2.29 -6.07
C ALA A 29 -8.33 1.75 -7.33
N LEU A 30 -7.55 1.45 -8.36
CA LEU A 30 -8.05 0.93 -9.64
C LEU A 30 -8.40 -0.58 -9.59
N GLY A 31 -8.18 -1.24 -8.45
CA GLY A 31 -8.49 -2.65 -8.25
C GLY A 31 -7.36 -3.61 -8.64
N MET A 32 -6.10 -3.16 -8.61
CA MET A 32 -4.93 -4.07 -8.66
C MET A 32 -4.93 -5.05 -7.49
N GLU A 33 -5.28 -4.60 -6.28
CA GLU A 33 -5.32 -5.43 -5.07
C GLU A 33 -6.56 -6.34 -5.01
N GLU A 34 -7.76 -5.78 -5.25
CA GLU A 34 -9.04 -6.50 -5.27
C GLU A 34 -9.11 -7.56 -6.38
N GLY A 35 -8.24 -7.43 -7.40
CA GLY A 35 -8.18 -8.32 -8.53
C GLY A 35 -9.19 -8.04 -9.64
N ARG A 36 -9.75 -6.83 -9.64
CA ARG A 36 -10.51 -6.28 -10.76
C ARG A 36 -9.69 -6.22 -12.05
N ILE A 37 -8.39 -5.96 -11.93
CA ILE A 37 -7.44 -6.09 -13.04
C ILE A 37 -6.96 -7.54 -13.09
N PRO A 38 -7.32 -8.33 -14.12
CA PRO A 38 -7.06 -9.75 -14.15
C PRO A 38 -5.57 -10.06 -14.43
N ASP A 39 -5.10 -11.23 -14.00
CA ASP A 39 -3.67 -11.63 -14.08
C ASP A 39 -3.11 -11.60 -15.50
N HIS A 40 -3.92 -11.96 -16.51
CA HIS A 40 -3.51 -11.95 -17.90
C HIS A 40 -3.29 -10.54 -18.47
N ALA A 41 -3.79 -9.50 -17.80
CA ALA A 41 -3.52 -8.11 -18.15
C ALA A 41 -2.21 -7.59 -17.55
N ILE A 42 -1.56 -8.37 -16.68
CA ILE A 42 -0.31 -8.00 -16.01
C ILE A 42 0.85 -8.74 -16.67
N SER A 43 1.78 -7.99 -17.25
CA SER A 43 2.97 -8.52 -17.92
C SER A 43 4.21 -7.74 -17.50
N ALA A 44 5.37 -8.38 -17.56
CA ALA A 44 6.66 -7.79 -17.24
C ALA A 44 7.71 -8.21 -18.27
N SER A 45 8.72 -7.37 -18.47
CA SER A 45 9.85 -7.67 -19.37
C SER A 45 10.69 -8.85 -18.89
N SER A 46 10.66 -9.16 -17.60
CA SER A 46 11.37 -10.28 -16.98
C SER A 46 10.73 -10.68 -15.65
N SER A 47 10.99 -11.92 -15.24
CA SER A 47 10.72 -12.43 -13.89
C SER A 47 11.79 -13.49 -13.56
N TYR A 48 12.18 -13.61 -12.29
CA TYR A 48 13.18 -14.60 -11.89
C TYR A 48 12.63 -16.03 -11.99
N GLU A 49 11.41 -16.23 -11.50
CA GLU A 49 10.65 -17.48 -11.58
C GLU A 49 9.17 -17.17 -11.78
N ALA A 50 8.61 -17.52 -12.94
CA ALA A 50 7.26 -17.13 -13.32
C ALA A 50 6.18 -17.69 -12.38
N LYS A 51 6.47 -18.80 -11.69
CA LYS A 51 5.55 -19.44 -10.75
C LYS A 51 5.47 -18.73 -9.40
N SER A 52 6.60 -18.23 -8.91
CA SER A 52 6.73 -17.66 -7.56
C SER A 52 6.69 -16.13 -7.58
N VAL A 53 7.39 -15.51 -8.53
CA VAL A 53 7.57 -14.05 -8.66
C VAL A 53 7.14 -13.56 -10.05
N GLY A 54 6.20 -14.25 -10.69
CA GLY A 54 5.64 -13.84 -11.97
C GLY A 54 4.87 -12.52 -11.87
N PRO A 55 4.63 -11.83 -13.01
CA PRO A 55 3.96 -10.53 -13.05
C PRO A 55 2.56 -10.54 -12.41
N GLN A 56 1.85 -11.66 -12.48
CA GLN A 56 0.55 -11.84 -11.82
C GLN A 56 0.62 -11.68 -10.29
N ASN A 57 1.80 -11.89 -9.71
CA ASN A 57 2.05 -11.79 -8.27
C ASN A 57 2.55 -10.39 -7.86
N ALA A 58 2.23 -9.34 -8.63
CA ALA A 58 2.63 -7.96 -8.34
C ALA A 58 1.58 -7.15 -7.54
N ARG A 59 0.61 -7.83 -6.91
CA ARG A 59 -0.48 -7.18 -6.16
C ARG A 59 -0.02 -6.73 -4.78
N TYR A 60 -0.64 -5.65 -4.27
CA TYR A 60 -0.19 -4.94 -3.06
C TYR A 60 -0.33 -5.73 -1.75
N ASP A 61 -1.12 -6.81 -1.71
CA ASP A 61 -1.23 -7.67 -0.53
C ASP A 61 -0.41 -8.95 -0.70
N LEU A 62 0.92 -8.80 -0.75
CA LEU A 62 1.83 -9.94 -0.81
C LEU A 62 2.87 -9.87 0.28
N GLN A 63 2.45 -10.37 1.43
CA GLN A 63 3.40 -10.97 2.33
C GLN A 63 3.95 -12.26 1.68
N TYR A 64 5.28 -12.38 1.66
CA TYR A 64 6.05 -13.60 1.37
C TYR A 64 6.33 -14.00 -0.09
N VAL A 65 6.45 -13.06 -1.03
CA VAL A 65 6.95 -13.37 -2.40
C VAL A 65 8.47 -13.29 -2.46
N CYS A 66 9.12 -14.18 -1.71
CA CYS A 66 10.51 -14.58 -1.86
C CYS A 66 10.74 -15.81 -0.97
N LYS A 67 10.79 -16.99 -1.60
CA LYS A 67 11.41 -18.19 -1.05
C LYS A 67 12.47 -18.66 -2.02
#